data_AF-A0A536TJ30-F1
#
_entry.id   AF-A0A536TJ30-F1
#
_cell.length_a   1.000
_cell.length_b   1.000
_cell.length_c   1.000
_cell.angle_alpha   90.00
_cell.angle_beta   90.00
_cell.angle_gamma   90.00
#
_symmetry.space_group_name_H-M   'P 1'
#
loop_
_entity.id
_entity.type
_entity.pdbx_description
1 polymer ?
#
loop_
_entity_poly.entity_id
_entity_poly.type
_entity_poly.pdbx_seq_one_letter_code
_entity_poly.pdbx_strand_id
1 'polypeptide(L)'
;MDRRTFIGRVVGGLLAVPFAAEAQQAARLPRIGVLLPGNTGTGTEVLRQGLRELGYVEGRTAVIEWRWWERKSERLRGAAAEMVRLNPDVIVVSGSEATKAMKEATRSIPIVFIGPSYPVEEGLVASFARAGGNVTGVTVAQSDHVAKLLQLLLD
;
A
#
# COMPACT_ATOMS: atom_id res chain seq x y z
N MET A 1 -5.01 -60.46 1.78
CA MET A 1 -5.26 -59.11 1.23
C MET A 1 -3.92 -58.43 1.01
N ASP A 2 -3.51 -58.33 -0.25
CA ASP A 2 -2.14 -57.97 -0.63
C ASP A 2 -1.87 -56.47 -0.59
N ARG A 3 -0.80 -56.10 0.11
CA ARG A 3 -0.36 -54.73 0.36
C ARG A 3 0.06 -53.98 -0.92
N ARG A 4 0.20 -54.70 -2.03
CA ARG A 4 0.66 -54.19 -3.33
C ARG A 4 -0.48 -53.69 -4.24
N THR A 5 -1.72 -54.06 -3.97
CA THR A 5 -2.87 -53.65 -4.82
C THR A 5 -3.50 -52.33 -4.35
N PHE A 6 -3.20 -51.88 -3.14
CA PHE A 6 -3.74 -50.64 -2.58
C PHE A 6 -2.98 -49.38 -3.04
N ILE A 7 -1.67 -49.48 -3.24
CA ILE A 7 -0.82 -48.34 -3.63
C ILE A 7 -1.07 -47.91 -5.10
N GLY A 8 -1.44 -48.84 -5.97
CA GLY A 8 -1.70 -48.55 -7.38
C GLY A 8 -2.95 -47.69 -7.66
N ARG A 9 -3.89 -47.58 -6.71
CA ARG A 9 -5.15 -46.83 -6.90
C ARG A 9 -5.16 -45.41 -6.33
N VAL A 10 -4.20 -45.06 -5.47
CA VAL A 10 -4.14 -43.70 -4.88
C VAL A 10 -3.33 -42.73 -5.73
N VAL A 11 -2.39 -43.21 -6.55
CA VAL A 11 -1.53 -42.34 -7.37
C VAL A 11 -2.20 -41.88 -8.67
N GLY A 12 -3.22 -42.59 -9.16
CA GLY A 12 -3.87 -42.28 -10.44
C GLY A 12 -4.92 -41.16 -10.43
N GLY A 13 -5.30 -40.62 -9.28
CA GLY A 13 -6.45 -39.69 -9.15
C GLY A 13 -6.14 -38.31 -8.56
N LEU A 14 -4.89 -38.04 -8.15
CA LEU A 14 -4.56 -36.85 -7.35
C LEU A 14 -3.59 -35.86 -8.02
N LEU A 15 -3.50 -35.86 -9.35
CA LEU A 15 -2.72 -34.87 -10.10
C LEU A 15 -3.58 -33.92 -10.97
N ALA A 16 -4.89 -33.89 -10.73
CA ALA A 16 -5.79 -32.93 -11.38
C ALA A 16 -6.49 -32.06 -10.33
N VAL A 17 -5.72 -31.19 -9.67
CA VAL A 17 -6.23 -30.06 -8.86
C VAL A 17 -5.57 -28.79 -9.41
N PRO A 18 -6.28 -27.66 -9.49
CA PRO A 18 -6.72 -27.09 -10.74
C PRO A 18 -5.92 -25.81 -11.01
N PHE A 19 -4.87 -25.90 -11.83
CA PHE A 19 -4.24 -24.71 -12.42
C PHE A 19 -5.21 -23.89 -13.28
N ALA A 20 -6.40 -24.43 -13.58
CA ALA A 20 -7.47 -23.71 -14.28
C ALA A 20 -8.19 -22.65 -13.41
N ALA A 21 -8.03 -22.66 -12.07
CA ALA A 21 -8.74 -21.71 -11.21
C ALA A 21 -8.13 -20.29 -11.24
N GLU A 22 -6.83 -20.14 -11.50
CA GLU A 22 -6.18 -18.82 -11.67
C GLU A 22 -6.40 -18.23 -13.06
N ALA A 23 -6.70 -19.06 -14.07
CA ALA A 23 -6.91 -18.60 -15.44
C ALA A 23 -8.31 -17.99 -15.70
N GLN A 24 -9.23 -18.07 -14.73
CA GLN A 24 -10.65 -17.72 -14.95
C GLN A 24 -11.09 -16.39 -14.31
N GLN A 25 -10.20 -15.68 -13.62
CA GLN A 25 -10.41 -14.25 -13.41
C GLN A 25 -9.87 -13.54 -14.64
N ALA A 26 -10.75 -13.09 -15.52
CA ALA A 26 -10.41 -12.04 -16.48
C ALA A 26 -9.63 -10.98 -15.69
N ALA A 27 -8.33 -10.82 -15.99
CA ALA A 27 -7.40 -10.13 -15.11
C ALA A 27 -7.89 -8.70 -14.90
N ARG A 28 -8.59 -8.45 -13.79
CA ARG A 28 -9.09 -7.11 -13.47
C ARG A 28 -7.86 -6.24 -13.28
N LEU A 29 -7.83 -5.08 -13.93
CA LEU A 29 -6.70 -4.18 -13.79
C LEU A 29 -6.53 -3.83 -12.31
N PRO A 30 -5.32 -3.97 -11.74
CA PRO A 30 -5.06 -3.57 -10.37
C PRO A 30 -5.40 -2.09 -10.19
N ARG A 31 -6.09 -1.77 -9.09
CA ARG A 31 -6.54 -0.42 -8.77
C ARG A 31 -5.68 0.16 -7.65
N ILE A 32 -4.98 1.25 -7.95
CA ILE A 32 -4.11 1.97 -7.03
C ILE A 32 -4.80 3.28 -6.64
N GLY A 33 -5.13 3.43 -5.36
CA GLY A 33 -5.63 4.69 -4.82
C GLY A 33 -4.47 5.62 -4.45
N VAL A 34 -4.54 6.90 -4.79
CA VAL A 34 -3.50 7.88 -4.42
C VAL A 34 -4.14 9.10 -3.77
N LEU A 35 -3.81 9.36 -2.50
CA LEU A 35 -4.33 10.50 -1.73
C LEU A 35 -3.20 11.44 -1.31
N LEU A 36 -3.16 12.63 -1.92
CA LEU A 36 -2.08 13.61 -1.72
C LEU A 36 -2.59 14.95 -1.17
N PRO A 37 -1.76 15.73 -0.45
CA PRO A 37 -2.15 17.05 0.05
C PRO A 37 -2.46 18.08 -1.03
N GLY A 38 -1.94 17.90 -2.24
CA GLY A 38 -2.18 18.78 -3.38
C GLY A 38 -1.46 18.26 -4.62
N ASN A 39 -1.80 18.80 -5.78
CA ASN A 39 -1.10 18.47 -7.02
C ASN A 39 0.17 19.32 -7.11
N THR A 40 1.30 18.75 -6.68
CA THR A 40 2.59 19.45 -6.67
C THR A 40 3.35 19.32 -8.00
N GLY A 41 2.75 18.67 -9.02
CA GLY A 41 3.36 18.42 -10.32
C GLY A 41 4.50 17.39 -10.24
N THR A 42 5.62 17.79 -9.64
CA THR A 42 6.85 16.99 -9.53
C THR A 42 6.64 15.71 -8.74
N GLY A 43 6.01 15.76 -7.56
CA GLY A 43 5.77 14.56 -6.74
C GLY A 43 4.85 13.55 -7.43
N THR A 44 3.81 14.04 -8.10
CA THR A 44 2.87 13.23 -8.89
C THR A 44 3.59 12.52 -10.03
N GLU A 45 4.45 13.22 -10.77
CA GLU A 45 5.14 12.65 -11.93
C GLU A 45 6.23 11.64 -11.50
N VAL A 46 6.93 11.88 -10.39
CA VAL A 46 7.88 10.90 -9.83
C VAL A 46 7.16 9.61 -9.44
N LEU A 47 5.99 9.70 -8.80
CA LEU A 47 5.20 8.52 -8.47
C LEU A 47 4.72 7.78 -9.72
N ARG A 48 4.23 8.50 -10.74
CA ARG A 48 3.86 7.91 -12.04
C ARG A 48 5.03 7.21 -12.70
N GLN A 49 6.20 7.85 -12.71
CA GLN A 49 7.43 7.29 -13.27
C GLN A 49 7.78 5.96 -12.59
N GLY A 50 7.83 5.92 -11.26
CA GLY A 50 8.13 4.69 -10.52
C GLY A 50 7.09 3.59 -10.74
N LEU A 51 5.81 3.94 -10.81
CA LEU A 51 4.76 2.97 -11.15
C LEU A 51 4.93 2.40 -12.57
N ARG A 52 5.27 3.24 -13.56
CA ARG A 52 5.57 2.80 -14.93
C ARG A 52 6.78 1.86 -14.98
N GLU A 53 7.84 2.17 -14.24
CA GLU A 53 9.05 1.33 -14.15
C GLU A 53 8.77 -0.04 -13.55
N LEU A 54 7.79 -0.14 -12.66
CA LEU A 54 7.27 -1.41 -12.12
C LEU A 54 6.25 -2.10 -13.04
N GLY A 55 5.95 -1.53 -14.21
CA GLY A 55 5.00 -2.08 -15.18
C GLY A 55 3.54 -1.69 -14.95
N TYR A 56 3.24 -0.79 -14.00
CA TYR A 56 1.91 -0.22 -13.76
C TYR A 56 1.71 1.06 -14.58
N VAL A 57 1.16 0.89 -15.77
CA VAL A 57 0.84 1.95 -16.72
C VAL A 57 -0.65 2.27 -16.63
N GLU A 58 -0.95 3.51 -16.22
CA GLU A 58 -2.31 4.02 -16.04
C GLU A 58 -3.17 3.79 -17.30
N GLY A 59 -4.35 3.19 -17.12
CA GLY A 59 -5.31 2.87 -18.18
C GLY A 59 -4.91 1.69 -19.09
N ARG A 60 -3.72 1.11 -18.92
CA ARG A 60 -3.26 -0.05 -19.70
C ARG A 60 -3.10 -1.30 -18.84
N THR A 61 -2.32 -1.20 -17.78
CA THR A 61 -2.00 -2.33 -16.88
C THR A 61 -2.39 -2.05 -15.44
N ALA A 62 -2.88 -0.84 -15.12
CA ALA A 62 -3.46 -0.48 -13.83
C ALA A 62 -4.48 0.66 -13.97
N VAL A 63 -5.43 0.75 -13.03
CA VAL A 63 -6.28 1.93 -12.82
C VAL A 63 -5.70 2.72 -11.66
N ILE A 64 -5.44 4.01 -11.84
CA ILE A 64 -4.90 4.87 -10.78
C ILE A 64 -5.93 5.96 -10.42
N GLU A 65 -6.37 5.97 -9.17
CA GLU A 65 -7.37 6.89 -8.64
C GLU A 65 -6.68 8.01 -7.87
N TRP A 66 -6.44 9.13 -8.56
CA TRP A 66 -5.82 10.31 -7.95
C TRP A 66 -6.86 11.16 -7.21
N ARG A 67 -6.58 11.48 -5.94
CA ARG A 67 -7.38 12.39 -5.11
C ARG A 67 -6.48 13.35 -4.33
N TRP A 68 -7.01 14.54 -4.09
CA TRP A 68 -6.32 15.57 -3.34
C TRP A 68 -7.21 16.13 -2.24
N TRP A 69 -6.64 16.32 -1.06
CA TRP A 69 -7.35 16.87 0.10
C TRP A 69 -6.99 18.34 0.38
N GLU A 70 -6.20 18.98 -0.50
CA GLU A 70 -5.86 20.41 -0.48
C GLU A 70 -5.34 20.94 0.87
N ARG A 71 -4.72 20.07 1.69
CA ARG A 71 -4.26 20.41 3.05
C ARG A 71 -5.39 20.87 4.00
N LYS A 72 -6.64 20.48 3.71
CA LYS A 72 -7.85 20.78 4.49
C LYS A 72 -8.25 19.57 5.33
N SER A 73 -7.86 19.55 6.61
CA SER A 73 -8.07 18.39 7.49
C SER A 73 -9.54 18.03 7.67
N GLU A 74 -10.46 19.00 7.56
CA GLU A 74 -11.91 18.78 7.57
C GLU A 74 -12.41 17.92 6.40
N ARG A 75 -11.67 17.88 5.28
CA ARG A 75 -12.01 17.06 4.10
C ARG A 75 -11.41 15.66 4.14
N LEU A 76 -10.41 15.40 5.00
CA LEU A 76 -9.66 14.15 5.01
C LEU A 76 -10.53 12.92 5.28
N ARG A 77 -11.44 13.01 6.26
CA ARG A 77 -12.34 11.88 6.59
C ARG A 77 -13.25 11.53 5.40
N GLY A 78 -13.79 12.54 4.72
CA GLY A 78 -14.61 12.35 3.53
C GLY A 78 -13.81 11.75 2.37
N ALA A 79 -12.63 12.31 2.08
CA ALA A 79 -11.74 11.83 1.05
C ALA A 79 -11.27 10.38 1.31
N ALA A 80 -10.99 10.02 2.56
CA ALA A 80 -10.63 8.66 2.95
C ALA A 80 -11.80 7.69 2.73
N ALA A 81 -13.01 8.07 3.14
CA ALA A 81 -14.21 7.25 2.90
C ALA A 81 -14.50 7.06 1.41
N GLU A 82 -14.35 8.12 0.60
CA GLU A 82 -14.44 8.03 -0.86
C GLU A 82 -13.40 7.10 -1.44
N MET A 83 -12.14 7.21 -1.01
CA MET A 83 -11.06 6.34 -1.48
C MET A 83 -11.34 4.87 -1.15
N VAL A 84 -11.79 4.55 0.06
CA VAL A 84 -12.14 3.18 0.45
C VAL A 84 -13.33 2.65 -0.37
N ARG A 85 -14.32 3.49 -0.70
CA ARG A 85 -15.46 3.11 -1.56
C ARG A 85 -15.04 2.74 -2.98
N LEU A 86 -13.92 3.26 -3.48
CA LEU A 86 -13.35 2.85 -4.77
C LEU A 86 -12.79 1.42 -4.72
N ASN A 87 -12.68 0.81 -3.54
CA ASN A 87 -12.14 -0.52 -3.31
C ASN A 87 -10.79 -0.76 -4.04
N PRO A 88 -9.78 0.12 -3.85
CA PRO A 88 -8.46 -0.07 -4.41
C PRO A 88 -7.77 -1.28 -3.79
N ASP A 89 -6.86 -1.89 -4.55
CA ASP A 89 -6.04 -3.02 -4.09
C ASP A 89 -4.88 -2.54 -3.18
N VAL A 90 -4.44 -1.29 -3.34
CA VAL A 90 -3.47 -0.61 -2.48
C VAL A 90 -3.71 0.90 -2.50
N ILE A 91 -3.41 1.57 -1.39
CA ILE A 91 -3.56 3.02 -1.23
C ILE A 91 -2.21 3.65 -0.92
N VAL A 92 -1.76 4.56 -1.78
CA VAL A 92 -0.63 5.44 -1.51
C VAL A 92 -1.14 6.74 -0.89
N VAL A 93 -0.58 7.13 0.24
CA VAL A 93 -0.99 8.33 0.98
C VAL A 93 0.20 9.15 1.42
N SER A 94 0.12 10.48 1.37
CA SER A 94 1.22 11.34 1.83
C SER A 94 0.86 12.11 3.10
N GLY A 95 1.78 12.06 4.06
CA GLY A 95 1.70 12.77 5.34
C GLY A 95 0.95 12.02 6.44
N SER A 96 1.27 12.41 7.67
CA SER A 96 0.77 11.76 8.89
C SER A 96 -0.75 11.82 9.05
N GLU A 97 -1.36 13.00 8.91
CA GLU A 97 -2.81 13.18 9.09
C GLU A 97 -3.62 12.33 8.11
N ALA A 98 -3.23 12.34 6.84
CA ALA A 98 -3.89 11.55 5.80
C ALA A 98 -3.70 10.03 6.05
N THR A 99 -2.52 9.62 6.51
CA THR A 99 -2.26 8.21 6.87
C THR A 99 -3.13 7.76 8.05
N LYS A 100 -3.30 8.60 9.08
CA LYS A 100 -4.20 8.32 10.22
C LYS A 100 -5.64 8.18 9.73
N ALA A 101 -6.12 9.12 8.93
CA ALA A 101 -7.47 9.08 8.37
C ALA A 101 -7.71 7.81 7.52
N MET A 102 -6.73 7.39 6.71
CA MET A 102 -6.83 6.15 5.94
C MET A 102 -6.83 4.90 6.83
N LYS A 103 -5.96 4.85 7.85
CA LYS A 103 -5.89 3.75 8.82
C LYS A 103 -7.18 3.61 9.64
N GLU A 104 -7.86 4.72 9.92
CA GLU A 104 -9.19 4.72 10.53
C GLU A 104 -10.26 4.22 9.57
N ALA A 105 -10.20 4.63 8.29
CA ALA A 105 -11.19 4.28 7.28
C ALA A 105 -11.11 2.80 6.83
N THR A 106 -9.95 2.15 6.91
CA THR A 106 -9.80 0.74 6.54
C THR A 106 -8.67 0.04 7.30
N ARG A 107 -8.94 -1.21 7.68
CA ARG A 107 -7.97 -2.13 8.29
C ARG A 107 -7.55 -3.29 7.37
N SER A 108 -8.18 -3.40 6.19
CA SER A 108 -7.99 -4.51 5.25
C SER A 108 -7.24 -4.10 3.99
N ILE A 109 -7.45 -2.88 3.50
CA ILE A 109 -6.76 -2.40 2.30
C ILE A 109 -5.34 -1.98 2.68
N PRO A 110 -4.28 -2.49 2.01
CA PRO A 110 -2.91 -2.05 2.25
C PRO A 110 -2.73 -0.54 2.01
N ILE A 111 -2.08 0.13 2.94
CA ILE A 111 -1.77 1.56 2.91
C ILE A 111 -0.25 1.73 2.89
N VAL A 112 0.26 2.45 1.90
CA VAL A 112 1.67 2.83 1.74
C VAL A 112 1.79 4.34 1.98
N PHE A 113 2.34 4.74 3.11
CA PHE A 113 2.57 6.15 3.40
C PHE A 113 3.87 6.68 2.79
N ILE A 114 3.88 7.98 2.53
CA ILE A 114 5.06 8.74 2.11
C ILE A 114 5.20 9.96 3.02
N GLY A 115 6.28 9.98 3.80
CA GLY A 115 6.78 11.17 4.47
C GLY A 115 6.38 11.49 5.92
N PRO A 116 5.52 10.74 6.65
CA PRO A 116 5.49 10.84 8.11
C PRO A 116 6.91 10.75 8.70
N SER A 117 7.28 11.68 9.57
CA SER A 117 8.62 11.75 10.18
C SER A 117 8.83 10.69 11.25
N TYR A 118 7.80 10.42 12.06
CA TYR A 118 7.90 9.58 13.24
C TYR A 118 6.80 8.51 13.24
N PRO A 119 6.75 7.62 12.23
CA PRO A 119 5.60 6.74 12.02
C PRO A 119 5.40 5.73 13.15
N VAL A 120 6.44 5.42 13.94
CA VAL A 120 6.32 4.54 15.12
C VAL A 120 5.73 5.32 16.29
N GLU A 121 6.30 6.48 16.60
CA GLU A 121 5.90 7.36 17.70
C GLU A 121 4.49 7.91 17.50
N GLU A 122 4.09 8.15 16.25
CA GLU A 122 2.74 8.54 15.87
C GLU A 122 1.73 7.38 15.86
N GLY A 123 2.19 6.14 16.12
CA GLY A 123 1.35 4.95 16.13
C GLY A 123 0.81 4.55 14.75
N LEU A 124 1.45 5.00 13.66
CA LEU A 124 1.08 4.58 12.30
C LEU A 124 1.46 3.12 12.07
N VAL A 125 2.64 2.73 12.56
CA VAL A 125 3.18 1.37 12.53
C VAL A 125 3.70 0.96 13.91
N ALA A 126 3.74 -0.34 14.20
CA ALA A 126 4.25 -0.85 15.48
C ALA A 126 5.78 -0.73 15.63
N SER A 127 6.52 -0.89 14.52
CA SER A 127 7.97 -0.75 14.47
C SER A 127 8.45 -0.63 13.02
N PHE A 128 9.70 -0.25 12.80
CA PHE A 128 10.32 -0.28 11.46
C PHE A 128 10.50 -1.69 10.90
N ALA A 129 10.79 -2.68 11.77
CA ALA A 129 11.00 -4.06 11.33
C ALA A 129 9.67 -4.77 10.97
N ARG A 130 8.58 -4.41 11.66
CA ARG A 130 7.25 -5.00 11.46
C ARG A 130 6.18 -3.94 11.72
N ALA A 131 5.35 -3.70 10.70
CA ALA A 131 4.37 -2.65 10.80
C ALA A 131 3.16 -2.97 11.71
N GLY A 132 2.84 -4.25 11.89
CA GLY A 132 1.79 -4.70 12.83
C GLY A 132 0.35 -4.46 12.37
N GLY A 133 0.12 -4.16 11.08
CA GLY A 133 -1.20 -3.95 10.49
C GLY A 133 -1.13 -3.77 8.97
N ASN A 134 -2.13 -3.12 8.39
CA ASN A 134 -2.22 -2.87 6.95
C ASN A 134 -1.47 -1.62 6.46
N VAL A 135 -0.65 -0.98 7.30
CA VAL A 135 0.05 0.27 6.98
C VAL A 135 1.55 0.01 6.89
N THR A 136 2.21 0.51 5.86
CA THR A 136 3.68 0.53 5.70
C THR A 136 4.09 1.79 4.95
N GLY A 137 5.38 2.04 4.69
CA GLY A 137 5.78 3.17 3.86
C GLY A 137 7.22 3.63 4.05
N VAL A 138 7.47 4.86 3.61
CA VAL A 138 8.77 5.52 3.68
C VAL A 138 8.68 6.80 4.54
N THR A 139 9.64 6.98 5.45
CA THR A 139 9.80 8.21 6.25
C THR A 139 10.93 9.07 5.68
N VAL A 140 10.83 10.40 5.84
CA VAL A 140 11.87 11.36 5.45
C VAL A 140 12.81 11.73 6.60
N ALA A 141 12.43 11.44 7.85
CA ALA A 141 13.23 11.78 9.03
C ALA A 141 13.42 10.52 9.89
N GLN A 142 14.61 10.36 10.46
CA GLN A 142 14.82 9.43 11.56
C GLN A 142 15.07 10.28 12.80
N SER A 143 14.32 10.00 13.87
CA SER A 143 14.25 10.72 15.15
C SER A 143 15.60 11.12 15.74
N ASP A 144 16.65 10.37 15.42
CA ASP A 144 18.00 10.59 15.95
C ASP A 144 18.79 11.72 15.25
N HIS A 145 18.26 12.31 14.17
CA HIS A 145 19.00 13.33 13.42
C HIS A 145 18.92 14.73 14.01
N VAL A 146 17.87 15.10 14.76
CA VAL A 146 17.70 16.50 15.21
C VAL A 146 18.79 16.92 16.18
N ALA A 147 19.11 16.08 17.17
CA ALA A 147 20.22 16.34 18.09
C ALA A 147 21.57 16.45 17.33
N LYS A 148 21.78 15.60 16.31
CA LYS A 148 22.99 15.63 15.49
C LYS A 148 23.08 16.86 14.60
N LEU A 149 21.96 17.32 14.03
CA LEU A 149 21.89 18.54 13.22
C LEU A 149 22.18 19.79 14.05
N LEU A 150 21.67 19.84 15.28
CA LEU A 150 21.96 20.96 16.20
C LEU A 150 23.36 20.90 16.80
N GLN A 151 24.02 19.74 16.80
CA GLN A 151 25.41 19.63 17.22
C GLN A 151 26.35 20.49 16.36
N LEU A 152 26.02 20.72 15.07
CA LEU A 152 26.75 21.63 14.19
C LEU A 152 26.66 23.12 14.61
N LEU A 153 25.71 23.50 15.46
CA LEU A 153 25.63 24.86 16.02
C LEU A 153 26.54 25.06 17.23
N LEU A 154 27.12 23.97 17.74
CA LEU A 154 28.03 23.96 18.88
C LEU A 154 29.50 23.85 18.46
N ASP A 155 29.75 23.65 17.17
CA ASP A 155 31.08 23.69 16.51
C ASP A 155 31.32 25.07 15.88
#